data_AF-A0A8J6CD90-F1
#
_entry.id   AF-A0A8J6CD90-F1
#
_cell.length_a   1.000
_cell.length_b   1.000
_cell.length_c   1.000
_cell.angle_alpha   90.00
_cell.angle_beta   90.00
_cell.angle_gamma   90.00
#
_symmetry.space_group_name_H-M   'P 1'
#
loop_
_entity.id
_entity.type
_entity.pdbx_description
1 polymer ?
#
loop_
_entity_poly.entity_id
_entity_poly.type
_entity_poly.pdbx_seq_one_letter_code
_entity_poly.pdbx_strand_id
1 'polypeptide(L)'
;MPAADMLDEIVRLDETLVQRGFDEGARAGRARGEEDGLQLGRLKGAEVAVRVALFRGRLDAFINLAEKHPSVFPKRAAIALDQVKQALKVAERELLDPGSHDGFEALETTETKLLAVASLLKLSQRPAHETQTLDF
;
A
#
# COMPACT_ATOMS: atom_id res chain seq x y z
N MET A 1 -8.01 -40.36 50.63
CA MET A 1 -8.30 -40.59 49.21
C MET A 1 -7.42 -41.72 48.70
N PRO A 2 -7.95 -42.68 47.93
CA PRO A 2 -7.16 -43.68 47.21
C PRO A 2 -6.13 -43.00 46.29
N ALA A 3 -4.95 -43.60 46.12
CA ALA A 3 -3.90 -43.05 45.26
C ALA A 3 -4.31 -42.96 43.78
N ALA A 4 -5.23 -43.83 43.33
CA ALA A 4 -5.78 -43.79 41.97
C ALA A 4 -6.56 -42.49 41.71
N ASP A 5 -7.40 -42.07 42.65
CA ASP A 5 -8.22 -40.86 42.52
C ASP A 5 -7.37 -39.58 42.41
N MET A 6 -6.20 -39.55 43.06
CA MET A 6 -5.27 -38.40 42.95
C MET A 6 -4.60 -38.32 41.57
N LEU A 7 -4.25 -39.45 40.96
CA LEU A 7 -3.66 -39.48 39.62
C LEU A 7 -4.67 -39.04 38.57
N ASP A 8 -5.92 -39.47 38.69
CA ASP A 8 -7.01 -39.04 37.82
C ASP A 8 -7.29 -37.53 37.92
N GLU A 9 -7.20 -36.96 39.13
CA GLU A 9 -7.32 -35.52 39.35
C GLU A 9 -6.17 -34.74 38.72
N ILE A 10 -4.93 -35.24 38.81
CA ILE A 10 -3.75 -34.64 38.16
C ILE A 10 -3.91 -34.66 36.63
N VAL A 11 -4.34 -35.78 36.04
CA VAL A 11 -4.56 -35.89 34.60
C VAL A 11 -5.63 -34.90 34.12
N ARG A 12 -6.75 -34.80 34.84
CA ARG A 12 -7.82 -33.83 34.53
C ARG A 12 -7.34 -32.39 34.62
N LEU A 13 -6.50 -32.09 35.61
CA LEU A 13 -5.90 -30.77 35.76
C LEU A 13 -4.98 -30.45 34.58
N ASP A 14 -4.14 -31.39 34.16
CA ASP A 14 -3.23 -31.22 33.01
C ASP A 14 -4.00 -30.98 31.71
N GLU A 15 -5.02 -31.79 31.41
CA GLU A 15 -5.91 -31.61 30.25
C GLU A 15 -6.58 -30.22 30.29
N THR A 16 -7.04 -29.79 31.46
CA THR A 16 -7.65 -28.46 31.65
C THR A 16 -6.65 -27.34 31.39
N LEU A 17 -5.41 -27.47 31.86
CA LEU A 17 -4.37 -26.46 31.67
C LEU A 17 -3.94 -26.39 30.20
N VAL A 18 -3.82 -27.54 29.52
CA VAL A 18 -3.52 -27.59 28.08
C VAL A 18 -4.63 -26.91 27.28
N GLN A 19 -5.89 -27.22 27.55
CA GLN A 19 -7.01 -26.60 26.84
C GLN A 19 -7.08 -25.09 27.09
N ARG A 20 -6.87 -24.65 28.34
CA ARG A 20 -6.80 -23.22 28.68
C ARG A 20 -5.66 -22.52 27.96
N GLY A 21 -4.46 -23.10 27.97
CA GLY A 21 -3.32 -22.55 27.26
C GLY A 21 -3.56 -22.44 25.75
N PHE A 22 -4.21 -23.45 25.15
CA PHE A 22 -4.62 -23.40 23.74
C PHE A 22 -5.63 -22.27 23.48
N ASP A 23 -6.68 -22.16 24.30
CA ASP A 23 -7.72 -21.15 24.14
C ASP A 23 -7.19 -19.72 24.35
N GLU A 24 -6.32 -19.54 25.34
CA GLU A 24 -5.61 -18.28 25.61
C GLU A 24 -4.68 -17.92 24.47
N GLY A 25 -3.86 -18.87 24.01
CA GLY A 25 -2.96 -18.67 22.87
C GLY A 25 -3.72 -18.33 21.59
N ALA A 26 -4.81 -19.04 21.30
CA ALA A 26 -5.65 -18.77 20.13
C ALA A 26 -6.31 -17.38 20.20
N ARG A 27 -6.75 -16.96 21.40
CA ARG A 27 -7.33 -15.63 21.62
C ARG A 27 -6.29 -14.53 21.47
N ALA A 28 -5.12 -14.69 22.10
CA ALA A 28 -4.02 -13.75 22.01
C ALA A 28 -3.51 -13.64 20.56
N GLY A 29 -3.39 -14.76 19.86
CA GLY A 29 -2.99 -14.81 18.46
C GLY A 29 -3.95 -14.06 17.54
N ARG A 30 -5.27 -14.23 17.73
CA ARG A 30 -6.28 -13.46 16.97
C ARG A 30 -6.19 -11.96 17.26
N ALA A 31 -6.16 -11.56 18.53
CA ALA A 31 -6.07 -10.15 18.92
C ALA A 31 -4.81 -9.49 18.34
N ARG A 32 -3.67 -10.17 18.42
CA ARG A 32 -2.42 -9.70 17.85
C ARG A 32 -2.49 -9.62 16.32
N GLY A 33 -3.05 -10.62 15.66
CA GLY A 33 -3.19 -10.62 14.20
C GLY A 33 -4.08 -9.47 13.70
N GLU A 34 -5.15 -9.14 14.42
CA GLU A 34 -6.01 -7.99 14.12
C GLU A 34 -5.26 -6.66 14.28
N GLU A 35 -4.49 -6.51 15.35
CA GLU A 35 -3.68 -5.31 15.59
C GLU A 35 -2.58 -5.14 14.53
N ASP A 36 -1.80 -6.20 14.29
CA ASP A 36 -0.72 -6.20 13.30
C ASP A 36 -1.27 -5.92 11.89
N GLY A 37 -2.41 -6.52 11.55
CA GLY A 37 -3.09 -6.28 10.27
C GLY A 37 -3.56 -4.83 10.11
N LEU A 38 -4.11 -4.24 11.17
CA LEU A 38 -4.53 -2.83 11.17
C LEU A 38 -3.33 -1.89 11.01
N GLN A 39 -2.23 -2.13 11.74
CA GLN A 39 -1.02 -1.31 11.65
C GLN A 39 -0.39 -1.41 10.25
N LEU A 40 -0.27 -2.62 9.71
CA LEU A 40 0.25 -2.84 8.36
C LEU A 40 -0.62 -2.15 7.30
N GLY A 41 -1.94 -2.31 7.41
CA GLY A 41 -2.89 -1.67 6.50
C GLY A 41 -2.79 -0.14 6.52
N ARG A 42 -2.63 0.47 7.70
CA ARG A 42 -2.41 1.92 7.83
C ARG A 42 -1.11 2.38 7.19
N LEU A 43 -0.01 1.66 7.45
CA LEU A 43 1.30 2.00 6.89
C LEU A 43 1.27 1.90 5.36
N LYS A 44 0.80 0.77 4.83
CA LYS A 44 0.73 0.53 3.39
C LYS A 44 -0.25 1.46 2.70
N GLY A 45 -1.39 1.74 3.34
CA GLY A 45 -2.35 2.73 2.86
C GLY A 45 -1.74 4.13 2.76
N ALA A 46 -0.94 4.54 3.76
CA ALA A 46 -0.23 5.82 3.72
C ALA A 46 0.81 5.88 2.59
N GLU A 47 1.61 4.82 2.40
CA GLU A 47 2.57 4.72 1.28
C GLU A 47 1.86 4.88 -0.08
N VAL A 48 0.73 4.20 -0.25
CA VAL A 48 -0.11 4.29 -1.46
C VAL A 48 -0.66 5.70 -1.65
N ALA A 49 -1.20 6.31 -0.59
CA ALA A 49 -1.75 7.65 -0.65
C ALA A 49 -0.70 8.70 -1.05
N VAL A 50 0.52 8.59 -0.50
CA VAL A 50 1.65 9.45 -0.89
C VAL A 50 1.97 9.29 -2.37
N ARG A 51 2.01 8.05 -2.88
CA ARG A 51 2.30 7.78 -4.29
C ARG A 51 1.24 8.37 -5.22
N VAL A 52 -0.05 8.21 -4.89
CA VAL A 52 -1.17 8.83 -5.62
C VAL A 52 -1.05 10.35 -5.62
N ALA A 53 -0.80 10.96 -4.46
CA ALA A 53 -0.65 12.40 -4.33
C ALA A 53 0.52 12.94 -5.16
N LEU A 54 1.64 12.22 -5.18
CA LEU A 54 2.81 12.56 -5.97
C LEU A 54 2.54 12.45 -7.48
N PHE A 55 1.82 11.43 -7.93
CA PHE A 55 1.40 11.31 -9.33
C PHE A 55 0.47 12.44 -9.74
N ARG A 56 -0.51 12.79 -8.89
CA ARG A 56 -1.43 13.90 -9.13
C ARG A 56 -0.69 15.23 -9.21
N GLY A 57 0.18 15.51 -8.23
CA GLY A 57 0.99 16.73 -8.22
C GLY A 57 1.89 16.87 -9.45
N ARG A 58 2.51 15.78 -9.92
CA ARG A 58 3.30 15.78 -11.17
C ARG A 58 2.43 16.03 -12.40
N LEU A 59 1.28 15.35 -12.49
CA LEU A 59 0.34 15.55 -13.59
C LEU A 59 -0.15 17.00 -13.66
N ASP A 60 -0.57 17.56 -12.53
CA ASP A 60 -1.04 18.94 -12.44
C ASP A 60 0.07 19.93 -12.80
N ALA A 61 1.30 19.69 -12.34
CA ALA A 61 2.45 20.52 -12.72
C ALA A 61 2.71 20.51 -14.23
N PHE A 62 2.65 19.32 -14.87
CA PHE A 62 2.84 19.22 -16.31
C PHE A 62 1.71 19.84 -17.12
N ILE A 63 0.45 19.68 -16.69
CA ILE A 63 -0.70 20.33 -17.34
C ILE A 63 -0.54 21.85 -17.28
N ASN A 64 -0.26 22.40 -16.09
CA ASN A 64 -0.03 23.83 -15.92
C ASN A 64 1.14 24.35 -16.78
N LEU A 65 2.21 23.57 -16.89
CA LEU A 65 3.36 23.93 -17.72
C LEU A 65 3.01 23.90 -19.21
N ALA A 66 2.23 22.92 -19.66
CA ALA A 66 1.77 22.81 -21.04
C ALA A 66 0.84 23.97 -21.44
N GLU A 67 -0.02 24.42 -20.52
CA GLU A 67 -0.90 25.58 -20.73
C GLU A 67 -0.11 26.89 -20.82
N LYS A 68 0.88 27.09 -19.93
CA LYS A 68 1.70 28.31 -19.89
C LYS A 68 2.75 28.38 -21.00
N HIS A 69 3.29 27.24 -21.41
CA HIS A 69 4.36 27.15 -22.41
C HIS A 69 4.07 26.07 -23.47
N PRO A 70 3.06 26.30 -24.35
CA PRO A 70 2.66 25.30 -25.34
C PRO A 70 3.76 24.91 -26.33
N SER A 71 4.68 25.84 -26.63
CA SER A 71 5.81 25.62 -27.54
C SER A 71 6.84 24.62 -27.01
N VAL A 72 6.87 24.37 -25.70
CA VAL A 72 7.77 23.42 -25.04
C VAL A 72 7.19 22.01 -25.04
N PHE A 73 5.86 21.87 -25.18
CA PHE A 73 5.19 20.58 -25.15
C PHE A 73 4.98 19.99 -26.56
N PRO A 74 5.69 18.92 -26.93
CA PRO A 74 5.42 18.24 -28.19
C PRO A 74 4.03 17.59 -28.14
N LYS A 75 3.34 17.50 -29.28
CA LYS A 75 2.00 16.86 -29.39
C LYS A 75 1.95 15.46 -28.76
N ARG A 76 3.04 14.69 -28.89
CA ARG A 76 3.17 13.36 -28.26
C ARG A 76 3.13 13.41 -26.73
N ALA A 77 3.73 14.43 -26.11
CA ALA A 77 3.68 14.60 -24.65
C ALA A 77 2.26 14.97 -24.18
N ALA A 78 1.52 15.76 -24.95
CA ALA A 78 0.12 16.07 -24.63
C ALA A 78 -0.78 14.82 -24.65
N ILE A 79 -0.60 13.93 -25.63
CA ILE A 79 -1.31 12.64 -25.68
C ILE A 79 -0.92 11.76 -24.48
N ALA A 80 0.38 11.67 -24.17
CA ALA A 80 0.85 10.89 -23.03
C ALA A 80 0.31 11.44 -21.69
N LEU A 81 0.17 12.77 -21.54
CA LEU A 81 -0.44 13.39 -20.37
C LEU A 81 -1.91 12.99 -20.18
N ASP A 82 -2.69 12.95 -21.25
CA ASP A 82 -4.08 12.48 -21.16
C ASP A 82 -4.13 10.99 -20.77
N GLN A 83 -3.23 10.17 -21.31
CA GLN A 83 -3.10 8.77 -20.91
C GLN A 83 -2.72 8.58 -19.44
N VAL A 84 -1.86 9.45 -18.88
CA VAL A 84 -1.57 9.49 -17.43
C VAL A 84 -2.83 9.84 -16.66
N LYS A 85 -3.56 10.87 -17.07
CA LYS A 85 -4.79 11.31 -16.41
C LYS A 85 -5.83 10.20 -16.33
N GLN A 86 -6.02 9.45 -17.41
CA GLN A 86 -6.94 8.31 -17.40
C GLN A 86 -6.43 7.16 -16.53
N ALA A 87 -5.13 6.84 -16.60
CA ALA A 87 -4.55 5.78 -15.77
C ALA A 87 -4.66 6.10 -14.27
N LEU A 88 -4.39 7.34 -13.88
CA LEU A 88 -4.50 7.78 -12.49
C LEU A 88 -5.95 7.68 -11.98
N LYS A 89 -6.94 8.05 -12.80
CA LYS A 89 -8.36 7.89 -12.43
C LYS A 89 -8.75 6.43 -12.23
N VAL A 90 -8.25 5.52 -13.07
CA VAL A 90 -8.47 4.08 -12.90
C VAL A 90 -7.82 3.63 -11.61
N ALA A 91 -6.56 3.98 -11.36
CA ALA A 91 -5.86 3.63 -10.12
C ALA A 91 -6.61 4.12 -8.87
N GLU A 92 -7.06 5.38 -8.85
CA GLU A 92 -7.84 5.94 -7.73
C GLU A 92 -9.15 5.18 -7.51
N ARG A 93 -9.83 4.73 -8.57
CA ARG A 93 -11.04 3.92 -8.46
C ARG A 93 -10.74 2.54 -7.89
N GLU A 94 -9.78 1.83 -8.46
CA GLU A 94 -9.42 0.47 -8.06
C GLU A 94 -8.91 0.43 -6.61
N LEU A 95 -8.16 1.43 -6.17
CA LEU A 95 -7.67 1.52 -4.78
C LEU A 95 -8.77 1.76 -3.74
N LEU A 96 -9.92 2.30 -4.16
CA LEU A 96 -11.06 2.54 -3.29
C LEU A 96 -12.06 1.37 -3.28
N ASP A 97 -11.92 0.42 -4.20
CA ASP A 97 -12.75 -0.77 -4.26
C ASP A 97 -12.11 -1.92 -3.48
N PRO A 98 -12.69 -2.34 -2.33
CA PRO A 98 -12.17 -3.46 -1.55
C PRO A 98 -12.18 -4.81 -2.30
N GLY A 99 -12.98 -4.93 -3.36
CA GLY A 99 -13.04 -6.12 -4.22
C GLY A 99 -12.06 -6.11 -5.39
N SER A 100 -11.34 -4.99 -5.61
CA SER A 100 -10.35 -4.90 -6.68
C SER A 100 -9.01 -5.48 -6.24
N HIS A 101 -8.38 -6.22 -7.15
CA HIS A 101 -7.00 -6.69 -6.99
C HIS A 101 -6.00 -5.93 -7.86
N ASP A 102 -6.48 -4.98 -8.66
CA ASP A 102 -5.72 -4.38 -9.76
C ASP A 102 -5.17 -2.97 -9.41
N GLY A 103 -5.49 -2.45 -8.21
CA GLY A 103 -5.12 -1.09 -7.80
C GLY A 103 -3.61 -0.81 -7.84
N PHE A 104 -2.78 -1.78 -7.44
CA PHE A 104 -1.32 -1.63 -7.50
C PHE A 104 -0.78 -1.68 -8.93
N GLU A 105 -1.32 -2.54 -9.79
CA GLU A 105 -0.94 -2.60 -11.21
C GLU A 105 -1.33 -1.31 -11.94
N ALA A 106 -2.50 -0.75 -11.61
CA ALA A 106 -2.93 0.54 -12.13
C ALA A 106 -2.00 1.70 -11.69
N LEU A 107 -1.45 1.65 -10.47
CA LEU A 107 -0.42 2.60 -10.01
C LEU A 107 0.88 2.47 -10.79
N GLU A 108 1.37 1.25 -11.02
CA GLU A 108 2.59 1.00 -11.80
C GLU A 108 2.45 1.46 -13.26
N THR A 109 1.26 1.22 -13.83
CA THR A 109 0.90 1.73 -15.15
C THR A 109 0.92 3.26 -15.19
N THR A 110 0.38 3.91 -14.14
CA THR A 110 0.37 5.37 -14.03
C THR A 110 1.79 5.92 -13.93
N GLU A 111 2.65 5.30 -13.13
CA GLU A 111 4.05 5.69 -13.01
C GLU A 111 4.80 5.59 -14.34
N THR A 112 4.65 4.45 -15.03
CA THR A 112 5.29 4.20 -16.33
C THR A 112 4.91 5.28 -17.34
N LYS A 113 3.63 5.66 -17.38
CA LYS A 113 3.15 6.74 -18.25
C LYS A 113 3.68 8.12 -17.85
N LEU A 114 3.78 8.41 -16.56
CA LEU A 114 4.40 9.65 -16.07
C LEU A 114 5.88 9.74 -16.46
N LEU A 115 6.62 8.63 -16.35
CA LEU A 115 8.01 8.54 -16.78
C LEU A 115 8.15 8.74 -18.29
N ALA A 116 7.20 8.24 -19.08
CA ALA A 116 7.16 8.48 -20.51
C ALA A 116 6.96 9.97 -20.84
N VAL A 117 6.07 10.68 -20.13
CA VAL A 117 5.91 12.14 -20.28
C VAL A 117 7.22 12.86 -19.98
N ALA A 118 7.84 12.57 -18.83
CA ALA A 118 9.10 13.21 -18.44
C ALA A 118 10.23 12.95 -19.46
N SER A 119 10.29 11.73 -20.01
CA SER A 119 11.23 11.37 -21.09
C SER A 119 10.98 12.16 -22.37
N LEU A 120 9.72 12.34 -22.77
CA LEU A 120 9.34 13.14 -23.94
C LEU A 120 9.70 14.62 -23.78
N LEU A 121 9.69 15.11 -22.54
CA LEU A 121 10.10 16.47 -22.18
C LEU A 121 11.60 16.61 -21.93
N LYS A 122 12.37 15.52 -22.08
CA LYS A 122 13.82 15.47 -21.84
C LYS A 122 14.23 15.92 -20.43
N LEU A 123 13.38 15.66 -19.44
CA LEU A 123 13.68 15.96 -18.04
C LEU A 123 14.64 14.91 -17.48
N SER A 124 15.69 15.36 -16.79
CA SER A 124 16.63 14.46 -16.13
C SER A 124 15.90 13.75 -14.97
N GLN A 125 15.80 12.43 -15.07
CA GLN A 125 15.21 11.57 -14.06
C GLN A 125 16.22 11.44 -12.90
N ARG A 126 16.09 12.23 -11.84
CA ARG A 126 16.86 11.98 -10.61
C ARG A 126 16.18 10.80 -9.88
N PRO A 127 16.89 9.70 -9.60
CA PRO A 127 16.29 8.56 -8.91
C PRO A 127 15.88 8.95 -7.48
N ALA A 128 14.68 8.55 -7.08
CA ALA A 128 14.07 8.87 -5.78
C ALA A 128 14.65 8.05 -4.60
N HIS A 129 15.86 7.48 -4.73
CA HIS A 129 16.46 6.61 -3.72
C HIS A 129 17.37 7.30 -2.70
N GLU A 130 17.50 8.63 -2.71
CA GLU A 130 18.00 9.36 -1.53
C GLU A 130 16.86 9.59 -0.55
N THR A 131 16.31 8.50 0.00
CA THR A 131 15.59 8.57 1.27
C THR A 131 16.64 8.90 2.33
N GLN A 132 16.85 10.18 2.62
CA GLN A 132 17.45 10.58 3.88
C GLN A 132 16.61 9.93 4.97
N THR A 133 17.24 9.03 5.73
CA THR A 133 16.74 8.56 7.02
C THR A 133 16.45 9.79 7.86
N LEU A 134 15.16 10.12 8.02
CA LEU A 134 14.71 10.97 9.10
C LEU A 134 14.76 10.09 10.34
N ASP A 135 15.86 10.20 11.08
CA ASP A 135 15.96 9.69 12.45
C ASP A 135 14.93 10.46 13.30
N PHE A 136 13.89 9.75 13.76
CA PHE A 136 13.00 10.18 14.83
C PHE A 136 13.30 9.37 16.08
#